data_AF-A0A6A5B489-F1
#
_entry.id   AF-A0A6A5B489-F1
#
_cell.length_a   1.000
_cell.length_b   1.000
_cell.length_c   1.000
_cell.angle_alpha   90.00
_cell.angle_beta   90.00
_cell.angle_gamma   90.00
#
_symmetry.space_group_name_H-M   'P 1'
#
loop_
_entity.id
_entity.type
_entity.pdbx_description
1 polymer ?
#
loop_
_entity_poly.entity_id
_entity_poly.type
_entity_poly.pdbx_seq_one_letter_code
_entity_poly.pdbx_strand_id
1 'polypeptide(L)'
;MAASSWNPFKWITVTSVSIAVFAAYFAFTASQIYGIMFPTWDLNPGDLFLGPLWKEGQVMDGECYISPRPNWVASDFTSSRVSFMGHFNDLSFDSNTNAEAIEFNISSSANDTTSLNAHMWSRLRHNETVYLHVHLTQRGASPNPNKPNYHKLLTLHQVTPLTKIAETNPYLLTVTMAVSMLHILFDWLAFKSDISFWQQNESLVGISIWSMVSSLVSQTIVFLYLIEQHTTLLIVVPSGISIVIQLWKLGRATRPKVSLSWTTLVKIEFTRTDMSSASNDIDKVAMTYMGYTLYPMLVGYSVYSLLHKDHTSFYSWILGSLTGSVYAFGTFELE
;
A
#
# COMPACT_ATOMS: atom_id res chain seq x y z
N MET A 1 -81.45 8.61 -3.84
CA MET A 1 -80.12 9.12 -3.47
C MET A 1 -79.54 8.17 -2.43
N ALA A 2 -78.63 7.29 -2.83
CA ALA A 2 -77.98 6.33 -1.92
C ALA A 2 -76.64 6.93 -1.45
N ALA A 3 -76.47 7.01 -0.13
CA ALA A 3 -75.29 7.57 0.53
C ALA A 3 -74.06 6.68 0.30
N SER A 4 -72.96 7.29 -0.16
CA SER A 4 -71.67 6.64 -0.30
C SER A 4 -71.04 6.42 1.09
N SER A 5 -70.86 5.16 1.49
CA SER A 5 -70.15 4.80 2.72
C SER A 5 -68.65 5.10 2.57
N TRP A 6 -68.16 6.10 3.28
CA TRP A 6 -66.76 6.49 3.35
C TRP A 6 -65.96 5.40 4.08
N ASN A 7 -65.00 4.75 3.39
CA ASN A 7 -64.14 3.74 4.00
C ASN A 7 -62.71 4.32 4.15
N PRO A 8 -62.27 4.69 5.37
CA PRO A 8 -61.01 5.42 5.59
C PRO A 8 -59.75 4.60 5.26
N PHE A 9 -59.89 3.28 5.07
CA PHE A 9 -58.78 2.37 4.80
C PHE A 9 -58.43 2.18 3.32
N LYS A 10 -59.10 2.89 2.41
CA LYS A 10 -58.88 2.74 0.95
C LYS A 10 -57.48 3.20 0.48
N TRP A 11 -56.78 3.99 1.29
CA TRP A 11 -55.45 4.55 1.01
C TRP A 11 -54.29 3.78 1.64
N ILE A 12 -54.56 2.80 2.49
CA ILE A 12 -53.52 1.97 3.12
C ILE A 12 -53.22 0.80 2.18
N THR A 13 -52.38 1.04 1.18
CA THR A 13 -51.81 -0.03 0.36
C THR A 13 -50.64 -0.68 1.11
N VAL A 14 -50.34 -1.95 0.79
CA VAL A 14 -49.16 -2.68 1.32
C VAL A 14 -47.88 -1.87 1.13
N THR A 15 -47.80 -1.09 0.04
CA THR A 15 -46.71 -0.16 -0.23
C THR A 15 -46.60 0.97 0.79
N SER A 16 -47.71 1.56 1.25
CA SER A 16 -47.67 2.61 2.28
C SER A 16 -47.22 2.08 3.63
N VAL A 17 -47.63 0.85 3.99
CA VAL A 17 -47.19 0.18 5.22
C VAL A 17 -45.70 -0.18 5.12
N SER A 18 -45.25 -0.70 3.97
CA SER A 18 -43.85 -1.03 3.74
C SER A 18 -42.93 0.19 3.81
N ILE A 19 -43.36 1.33 3.26
CA ILE A 19 -42.60 2.59 3.33
C ILE A 19 -42.51 3.08 4.78
N ALA A 20 -43.61 3.01 5.54
CA ALA A 20 -43.61 3.43 6.95
C ALA A 20 -42.71 2.55 7.82
N VAL A 21 -42.74 1.22 7.63
CA VAL A 21 -41.87 0.27 8.34
C VAL A 21 -40.40 0.50 7.96
N PHE A 22 -40.11 0.72 6.69
CA PHE A 22 -38.76 1.02 6.23
C PHE A 22 -38.23 2.35 6.80
N ALA A 23 -39.05 3.41 6.80
CA ALA A 23 -38.68 4.70 7.38
C ALA A 23 -38.44 4.61 8.89
N ALA A 24 -39.26 3.85 9.62
CA ALA A 24 -39.06 3.60 11.05
C ALA A 24 -37.77 2.82 11.33
N TYR A 25 -37.49 1.78 10.53
CA TYR A 25 -36.26 1.01 10.63
C TYR A 25 -35.02 1.86 10.30
N PHE A 26 -35.11 2.71 9.27
CA PHE A 26 -34.03 3.62 8.90
C PHE A 26 -33.77 4.65 10.00
N ALA A 27 -34.82 5.25 10.57
CA ALA A 27 -34.69 6.19 11.69
C ALA A 27 -34.08 5.53 12.95
N PHE A 28 -34.50 4.31 13.25
CA PHE A 28 -33.92 3.53 14.35
C PHE A 28 -32.43 3.24 14.09
N THR A 29 -32.08 2.79 12.89
CA THR A 29 -30.68 2.50 12.52
C THR A 29 -29.82 3.76 12.57
N ALA A 30 -30.33 4.89 12.07
CA ALA A 30 -29.66 6.19 12.15
C ALA A 30 -29.44 6.63 13.61
N SER A 31 -30.42 6.38 14.50
CA SER A 31 -30.29 6.64 15.93
C SER A 31 -29.23 5.76 16.60
N GLN A 32 -29.15 4.47 16.23
CA GLN A 32 -28.10 3.58 16.73
C GLN A 32 -26.71 3.99 16.23
N ILE A 33 -26.59 4.35 14.96
CA ILE A 33 -25.33 4.87 14.38
C ILE A 33 -24.92 6.18 15.07
N TYR A 34 -25.86 7.09 15.34
CA TYR A 34 -25.60 8.31 16.10
C TYR A 34 -25.09 7.99 17.50
N GLY A 35 -25.70 7.02 18.20
CA GLY A 35 -25.24 6.59 19.53
C GLY A 35 -23.85 5.94 19.52
N ILE A 36 -23.47 5.24 18.45
CA ILE A 36 -22.11 4.70 18.26
C ILE A 36 -21.11 5.82 17.94
N MET A 37 -21.51 6.79 17.12
CA MET A 37 -20.65 7.91 16.70
C MET A 37 -20.43 8.93 17.83
N PHE A 38 -21.39 9.07 18.75
CA PHE A 38 -21.35 10.00 19.88
C PHE A 38 -21.80 9.31 21.19
N PRO A 39 -20.97 8.43 21.77
CA PRO A 39 -21.32 7.75 23.00
C PRO A 39 -21.41 8.75 24.17
N THR A 40 -22.59 8.90 24.77
CA THR A 40 -22.81 9.68 25.99
C THR A 40 -22.83 8.74 27.19
N TRP A 41 -21.89 8.90 28.12
CA TRP A 41 -21.82 8.11 29.34
C TRP A 41 -22.45 8.91 30.48
N ASP A 42 -23.56 8.42 31.05
CA ASP A 42 -24.08 8.95 32.31
C ASP A 42 -23.18 8.43 33.44
N LEU A 43 -22.26 9.27 33.91
CA LEU A 43 -21.32 8.93 34.98
C LEU A 43 -21.89 9.39 36.33
N ASN A 44 -22.16 8.45 37.24
CA ASN A 44 -22.42 8.78 38.64
C ASN A 44 -21.10 9.17 39.33
N PRO A 45 -21.12 10.11 40.30
CA PRO A 45 -19.93 10.46 41.07
C PRO A 45 -19.50 9.27 41.95
N GLY A 46 -18.51 8.50 41.48
CA GLY A 46 -17.94 7.36 42.19
C GLY A 46 -17.67 6.12 41.33
N ASP A 47 -18.20 6.07 40.10
CA ASP A 47 -17.96 4.93 39.21
C ASP A 47 -16.54 4.98 38.62
N LEU A 48 -15.79 3.89 38.82
CA LEU A 48 -14.49 3.66 38.18
C LEU A 48 -14.74 3.31 36.70
N PHE A 49 -14.78 4.34 35.85
CA PHE A 49 -15.15 4.19 34.45
C PHE A 49 -13.94 4.07 33.51
N LEU A 50 -14.08 3.28 32.44
CA LEU A 50 -13.18 3.15 31.28
C LEU A 50 -13.32 4.36 30.33
N GLY A 51 -13.23 5.58 30.88
CA GLY A 51 -13.17 6.80 30.07
C GLY A 51 -11.79 6.98 29.43
N PRO A 52 -11.54 8.09 28.70
CA PRO A 52 -10.17 8.50 28.47
C PRO A 52 -9.45 8.47 29.81
N LEU A 53 -8.35 7.70 29.90
CA LEU A 53 -7.65 7.42 31.15
C LEU A 53 -7.20 8.70 31.87
N TRP A 54 -7.22 9.85 31.18
CA TRP A 54 -6.81 11.16 31.68
C TRP A 54 -7.86 12.24 31.37
N LYS A 55 -8.09 13.11 32.35
CA LYS A 55 -8.87 14.34 32.19
C LYS A 55 -7.99 15.48 31.67
N GLU A 56 -8.61 16.50 31.08
CA GLU A 56 -7.92 17.73 30.67
C GLU A 56 -7.25 18.40 31.88
N GLY A 57 -5.98 18.79 31.74
CA GLY A 57 -5.16 19.35 32.83
C GLY A 57 -4.62 18.32 33.84
N GLN A 58 -4.87 17.03 33.64
CA GLN A 58 -4.33 15.99 34.51
C GLN A 58 -2.83 15.78 34.29
N VAL A 59 -2.11 15.78 35.41
CA VAL A 59 -0.66 15.64 35.47
C VAL A 59 -0.25 14.16 35.62
N MET A 60 0.85 13.77 34.99
CA MET A 60 1.36 12.40 34.95
C MET A 60 2.80 12.34 35.44
N ASP A 61 3.16 11.22 36.05
CA ASP A 61 4.53 10.87 36.40
C ASP A 61 4.96 9.68 35.53
N GLY A 62 6.23 9.62 35.17
CA GLY A 62 6.79 8.56 34.32
C GLY A 62 8.01 7.91 34.95
N GLU A 63 8.10 6.59 34.97
CA GLU A 63 9.28 5.86 35.40
C GLU A 63 9.86 5.05 34.24
N CYS A 64 11.16 5.15 34.01
CA CYS A 64 11.87 4.45 32.94
C CYS A 64 12.80 3.38 33.49
N TYR A 65 12.70 2.17 32.91
CA TYR A 65 13.50 1.02 33.28
C TYR A 65 14.08 0.33 32.05
N ILE A 66 15.28 -0.22 32.19
CA ILE A 66 15.89 -1.06 31.16
C ILE A 66 15.93 -2.50 31.67
N SER A 67 15.45 -3.42 30.82
CA SER A 67 15.44 -4.84 31.14
C SER A 67 15.90 -5.70 29.93
N PRO A 68 16.42 -6.91 30.20
CA PRO A 68 16.80 -7.85 29.15
C PRO A 68 15.62 -8.65 28.56
N ARG A 69 14.37 -8.42 29.00
CA ARG A 69 13.20 -9.20 28.58
C ARG A 69 12.06 -8.28 28.13
N PRO A 70 11.26 -8.67 27.13
CA PRO A 70 10.12 -7.87 26.69
C PRO A 70 8.96 -7.87 27.69
N ASN A 71 8.81 -8.95 28.46
CA ASN A 71 7.71 -9.11 29.41
C ASN A 71 8.11 -8.51 30.76
N TRP A 72 7.22 -7.68 31.31
CA TRP A 72 7.40 -7.06 32.63
C TRP A 72 6.55 -7.77 33.70
N VAL A 73 7.18 -8.15 34.80
CA VAL A 73 6.56 -8.85 35.93
C VAL A 73 6.72 -8.01 37.19
N ALA A 74 5.83 -8.15 38.18
CA ALA A 74 5.88 -7.38 39.43
C ALA A 74 7.22 -7.50 40.19
N SER A 75 7.94 -8.61 40.05
CA SER A 75 9.27 -8.82 40.63
C SER A 75 10.36 -7.93 40.01
N ASP A 76 10.15 -7.45 38.78
CA ASP A 76 11.13 -6.67 38.02
C ASP A 76 11.38 -5.29 38.65
N PHE A 77 10.40 -4.72 39.36
CA PHE A 77 10.57 -3.49 40.13
C PHE A 77 11.58 -3.61 41.29
N THR A 78 11.87 -4.83 41.74
CA THR A 78 12.80 -5.11 42.85
C THR A 78 14.04 -5.89 42.41
N SER A 79 14.11 -6.25 41.13
CA SER A 79 15.14 -7.14 40.60
C SER A 79 16.43 -6.38 40.30
N SER A 80 17.58 -6.91 40.74
CA SER A 80 18.89 -6.34 40.41
C SER A 80 19.28 -6.48 38.93
N ARG A 81 18.50 -7.24 38.15
CA ARG A 81 18.69 -7.43 36.70
C ARG A 81 18.10 -6.28 35.86
N VAL A 82 17.29 -5.43 36.48
CA VAL A 82 16.66 -4.27 35.86
C VAL A 82 17.38 -3.03 36.37
N SER A 83 17.75 -2.10 35.49
CA SER A 83 18.23 -0.79 35.95
C SER A 83 17.15 0.25 35.77
N PHE A 84 16.90 0.98 36.84
CA PHE A 84 16.15 2.22 36.81
C PHE A 84 16.99 3.30 36.11
N MET A 85 16.39 3.98 35.13
CA MET A 85 17.08 5.00 34.33
C MET A 85 16.76 6.41 34.80
N GLY A 86 15.52 6.65 35.22
CA GLY A 86 15.07 7.99 35.57
C GLY A 86 13.57 8.06 35.74
N HIS A 87 13.13 9.20 36.26
CA HIS A 87 11.73 9.52 36.44
C HIS A 87 11.43 10.90 35.84
N PHE A 88 10.24 11.03 35.28
CA PHE A 88 9.63 12.28 34.85
C PHE A 88 8.56 12.63 35.87
N ASN A 89 8.53 13.88 36.30
CA ASN A 89 7.50 14.37 37.20
C ASN A 89 6.68 15.42 36.46
N ASP A 90 5.42 15.50 36.84
CA ASP A 90 4.56 16.61 36.45
C ASP A 90 4.32 16.80 34.92
N LEU A 91 4.36 15.71 34.14
CA LEU A 91 4.07 15.72 32.70
C LEU A 91 2.60 16.10 32.43
N SER A 92 2.36 17.09 31.57
CA SER A 92 1.02 17.46 31.11
C SER A 92 0.92 17.51 29.59
N PHE A 93 -0.27 17.21 29.05
CA PHE A 93 -0.56 17.21 27.61
C PHE A 93 -0.72 18.63 27.00
N ASP A 94 -0.30 19.69 27.71
CA ASP A 94 -0.41 21.06 27.20
C ASP A 94 0.52 21.28 25.99
N SER A 95 -0.04 21.79 24.89
CA SER A 95 0.63 21.95 23.60
C SER A 95 1.75 22.98 23.59
N ASN A 96 1.83 23.85 24.60
CA ASN A 96 2.69 25.03 24.54
C ASN A 96 4.04 24.90 25.25
N THR A 97 4.27 23.94 26.16
CA THR A 97 5.45 24.08 27.05
C THR A 97 6.06 22.83 27.71
N ASN A 98 5.87 21.60 27.22
CA ASN A 98 6.49 20.43 27.88
C ASN A 98 7.34 19.59 26.93
N ALA A 99 8.52 20.08 26.57
CA ALA A 99 9.60 19.24 26.07
C ALA A 99 10.49 18.84 27.25
N GLU A 100 10.09 17.82 28.01
CA GLU A 100 10.98 17.18 28.97
C GLU A 100 11.77 16.07 28.27
N ALA A 101 13.10 16.16 28.33
CA ALA A 101 14.01 15.14 27.82
C ALA A 101 14.88 14.62 28.97
N ILE A 102 14.98 13.30 29.11
CA ILE A 102 16.01 12.68 29.93
C ILE A 102 17.17 12.34 29.01
N GLU A 103 18.34 12.93 29.26
CA GLU A 103 19.57 12.54 28.58
C GLU A 103 20.03 11.17 29.09
N PHE A 104 19.96 10.16 28.23
CA PHE A 104 20.44 8.81 28.53
C PHE A 104 21.96 8.74 28.30
N ASN A 105 22.77 9.14 29.29
CA ASN A 105 24.21 8.92 29.23
C ASN A 105 24.56 7.49 29.67
N ILE A 106 24.62 6.59 28.69
CA ILE A 106 24.95 5.17 28.87
C ILE A 106 26.48 5.05 29.03
N SER A 107 26.99 5.16 30.25
CA SER A 107 28.43 5.04 30.56
C SER A 107 28.74 3.90 31.54
N SER A 108 29.92 3.29 31.41
CA SER A 108 30.40 2.20 32.28
C SER A 108 31.11 2.67 33.55
N SER A 109 31.37 3.98 33.67
CA SER A 109 32.16 4.58 34.76
C SER A 109 31.38 5.75 35.34
N ALA A 110 30.82 5.55 36.54
CA ALA A 110 29.99 6.52 37.23
C ALA A 110 30.82 7.66 37.83
N ASN A 111 30.38 8.89 37.60
CA ASN A 111 30.37 9.91 38.66
C ASN A 111 28.93 10.25 39.11
N ASP A 112 27.90 9.73 38.42
CA ASP A 112 26.48 9.96 38.76
C ASP A 112 25.62 8.69 38.63
N THR A 113 24.46 8.73 39.27
CA THR A 113 23.50 7.68 39.65
C THR A 113 22.83 6.88 38.52
N THR A 114 23.32 6.97 37.27
CA THR A 114 22.68 6.41 36.07
C THR A 114 23.54 5.36 35.33
N SER A 115 24.46 4.68 36.03
CA SER A 115 25.24 3.60 35.43
C SER A 115 24.40 2.34 35.16
N LEU A 116 24.45 1.81 33.95
CA LEU A 116 23.87 0.49 33.66
C LEU A 116 24.58 -0.61 34.44
N ASN A 117 23.83 -1.61 34.90
CA ASN A 117 24.40 -2.83 35.49
C ASN A 117 25.41 -3.45 34.51
N ALA A 118 26.59 -3.85 35.02
CA ALA A 118 27.66 -4.52 34.26
C ALA A 118 27.15 -5.71 33.42
N HIS A 119 26.15 -6.44 33.91
CA HIS A 119 25.53 -7.53 33.16
C HIS A 119 24.79 -7.04 31.91
N MET A 120 24.03 -5.94 32.00
CA MET A 120 23.33 -5.36 30.85
C MET A 120 24.29 -4.68 29.88
N TRP A 121 25.33 -4.02 30.39
CA TRP A 121 26.40 -3.47 29.56
C TRP A 121 27.08 -4.56 28.72
N SER A 122 27.37 -5.72 29.31
CA SER A 122 27.90 -6.87 28.58
C SER A 122 26.95 -7.34 27.48
N ARG A 123 25.64 -7.43 27.76
CA ARG A 123 24.64 -7.85 26.76
C ARG A 123 24.53 -6.89 25.58
N LEU A 124 24.52 -5.57 25.85
CA LEU A 124 24.56 -4.55 24.79
C LEU A 124 25.80 -4.69 23.91
N ARG A 125 26.99 -4.96 24.50
CA ARG A 125 28.22 -5.18 23.72
C ARG A 125 28.19 -6.44 22.85
N HIS A 126 27.38 -7.44 23.21
CA HIS A 126 27.21 -8.65 22.42
C HIS A 126 26.04 -8.57 21.42
N ASN A 127 25.52 -7.35 21.15
CA ASN A 127 24.38 -7.11 20.28
C ASN A 127 23.12 -7.91 20.69
N GLU A 128 22.98 -8.23 21.97
CA GLU A 128 21.73 -8.81 22.48
C GLU A 128 20.65 -7.74 22.56
N THR A 129 19.40 -8.15 22.35
CA THR A 129 18.26 -7.24 22.42
C THR A 129 17.94 -6.85 23.86
N VAL A 130 17.94 -5.54 24.11
CA VAL A 130 17.57 -4.93 25.38
C VAL A 130 16.31 -4.08 25.18
N TYR A 131 15.45 -4.04 26.20
CA TYR A 131 14.15 -3.38 26.13
C TYR A 131 14.08 -2.21 27.11
N LEU A 132 13.60 -1.07 26.62
CA LEU A 132 13.21 0.08 27.42
C LEU A 132 11.73 -0.06 27.78
N HIS A 133 11.45 -0.06 29.08
CA HIS A 133 10.11 -0.07 29.65
C HIS A 133 9.80 1.31 30.20
N VAL A 134 8.74 1.92 29.69
CA VAL A 134 8.24 3.21 30.15
C VAL A 134 6.91 2.96 30.85
N HIS A 135 6.86 3.28 32.13
CA HIS A 135 5.65 3.23 32.93
C HIS A 135 5.15 4.65 33.13
N LEU A 136 3.94 4.96 32.67
CA LEU A 136 3.30 6.26 32.90
C LEU A 136 2.15 6.08 33.89
N THR A 137 2.10 6.92 34.91
CA THR A 137 1.09 6.87 35.97
C THR A 137 0.45 8.22 36.17
N GLN A 138 -0.81 8.23 36.60
CA GLN A 138 -1.40 9.45 37.15
C GLN A 138 -0.62 9.90 38.39
N ARG A 139 -0.55 11.22 38.61
CA ARG A 139 0.15 11.78 39.76
C ARG A 139 -0.23 11.10 41.08
N GLY A 140 0.77 10.61 41.81
CA GLY A 140 0.60 9.96 43.11
C GLY A 140 0.23 8.47 43.06
N ALA A 141 -0.06 7.90 41.89
CA ALA A 141 -0.17 6.45 41.70
C ALA A 141 1.23 5.86 41.44
N SER A 142 1.45 4.60 41.84
CA SER A 142 2.70 3.88 41.53
C SER A 142 2.45 2.82 40.46
N PRO A 143 3.42 2.55 39.56
CA PRO A 143 3.32 1.43 38.63
C PRO A 143 3.66 0.07 39.27
N ASN A 144 4.20 0.05 40.49
CA ASN A 144 4.62 -1.16 41.18
C ASN A 144 3.43 -1.81 41.95
N PRO A 145 3.01 -3.04 41.59
CA PRO A 145 1.91 -3.75 42.25
C PRO A 145 2.06 -3.97 43.76
N ASN A 146 3.29 -3.89 44.27
CA ASN A 146 3.57 -4.10 45.69
C ASN A 146 3.38 -2.83 46.54
N LYS A 147 3.19 -1.65 45.93
CA LYS A 147 2.96 -0.40 46.65
C LYS A 147 1.46 -0.17 46.88
N PRO A 148 1.06 0.44 48.02
CA PRO A 148 -0.35 0.63 48.36
C PRO A 148 -1.09 1.59 47.42
N ASN A 149 -0.37 2.45 46.69
CA ASN A 149 -0.90 3.39 45.71
C ASN A 149 -0.88 2.83 44.27
N TYR A 150 -0.82 1.51 44.11
CA TYR A 150 -0.90 0.87 42.80
C TYR A 150 -2.33 0.73 42.30
N HIS A 151 -2.56 1.21 41.08
CA HIS A 151 -3.80 0.97 40.37
C HIS A 151 -3.52 0.62 38.91
N LYS A 152 -3.75 -0.63 38.52
CA LYS A 152 -3.52 -1.12 37.15
C LYS A 152 -4.19 -0.27 36.07
N LEU A 153 -5.36 0.28 36.37
CA LEU A 153 -6.14 1.10 35.45
C LEU A 153 -5.59 2.53 35.29
N LEU A 154 -4.67 2.95 36.15
CA LEU A 154 -4.05 4.28 36.13
C LEU A 154 -2.59 4.24 35.66
N THR A 155 -2.13 3.05 35.23
CA THR A 155 -0.75 2.78 34.83
C THR A 155 -0.73 2.34 33.37
N LEU A 156 -0.06 3.09 32.51
CA LEU A 156 0.32 2.65 31.16
C LEU A 156 1.72 2.05 31.19
N HIS A 157 1.92 1.02 30.37
CA HIS A 157 3.22 0.41 30.16
C HIS A 157 3.48 0.29 28.67
N GLN A 158 4.58 0.90 28.21
CA GLN A 158 5.05 0.80 26.84
C GLN A 158 6.45 0.16 26.83
N VAL A 159 6.68 -0.73 25.88
CA VAL A 159 7.97 -1.42 25.72
C VAL A 159 8.54 -1.12 24.34
N THR A 160 9.78 -0.66 24.31
CA THR A 160 10.50 -0.34 23.07
C THR A 160 11.84 -1.09 23.05
N PRO A 161 12.13 -1.91 22.04
CA PRO A 161 13.45 -2.53 21.89
C PRO A 161 14.49 -1.45 21.55
N LEU A 162 15.62 -1.44 22.26
CA LEU A 162 16.72 -0.49 22.05
C LEU A 162 17.65 -0.89 20.90
N THR A 163 17.60 -2.15 20.48
CA THR A 163 18.36 -2.67 19.33
C THR A 163 17.38 -3.07 18.22
N LYS A 164 17.39 -2.33 17.12
CA LYS A 164 16.61 -2.67 15.92
C LYS A 164 17.43 -3.58 15.00
N ILE A 165 17.40 -4.89 15.24
CA ILE A 165 17.78 -5.86 14.21
C ILE A 165 16.55 -5.97 13.29
N ALA A 166 16.76 -5.84 11.97
CA ALA A 166 15.73 -5.68 10.94
C ALA A 166 14.37 -6.30 11.29
N GLU A 167 13.31 -5.47 11.36
CA GLU A 167 11.93 -5.86 11.69
C GLU A 167 11.28 -6.77 10.61
N THR A 168 12.03 -7.18 9.59
CA THR A 168 11.52 -8.01 8.50
C THR A 168 11.65 -9.48 8.85
N ASN A 169 10.55 -10.23 8.77
CA ASN A 169 10.56 -11.68 8.97
C ASN A 169 11.65 -12.33 8.08
N PRO A 170 12.64 -13.03 8.67
CA PRO A 170 13.77 -13.58 7.90
C PRO A 170 13.32 -14.54 6.80
N TYR A 171 12.22 -15.27 7.00
CA TYR A 171 11.64 -16.15 5.97
C TYR A 171 11.10 -15.34 4.77
N LEU A 172 10.42 -14.22 5.03
CA LEU A 172 9.91 -13.33 3.97
C LEU A 172 11.06 -12.71 3.18
N LEU A 173 12.15 -12.33 3.85
CA LEU A 173 13.33 -11.77 3.21
C LEU A 173 13.99 -12.80 2.29
N THR A 174 14.20 -14.03 2.76
CA THR A 174 14.79 -15.10 1.95
C THR A 174 13.92 -15.42 0.73
N VAL A 175 12.60 -15.50 0.90
CA VAL A 175 11.67 -15.74 -0.22
C VAL A 175 11.71 -14.60 -1.23
N THR A 176 11.63 -13.34 -0.77
CA THR A 176 11.69 -12.17 -1.65
C THR A 176 13.00 -12.12 -2.45
N MET A 177 14.12 -12.49 -1.82
CA MET A 177 15.43 -12.57 -2.47
C MET A 177 15.46 -13.68 -3.53
N ALA A 178 14.92 -14.86 -3.23
CA ALA A 178 14.84 -15.97 -4.19
C ALA A 178 13.96 -15.63 -5.39
N VAL A 179 12.76 -15.06 -5.16
CA VAL A 179 11.85 -14.63 -6.23
C VAL A 179 12.50 -13.55 -7.10
N SER A 180 13.23 -12.61 -6.50
CA SER A 180 13.95 -11.56 -7.25
C SER A 180 15.04 -12.14 -8.15
N MET A 181 15.82 -13.11 -7.65
CA MET A 181 16.83 -13.79 -8.46
C MET A 181 16.21 -14.55 -9.63
N LEU A 182 15.07 -15.22 -9.40
CA LEU A 182 14.39 -15.99 -10.42
C LEU A 182 13.83 -15.10 -11.54
N HIS A 183 13.26 -13.94 -11.20
CA HIS A 183 12.83 -12.95 -12.19
C HIS A 183 13.97 -12.51 -13.11
N ILE A 184 15.10 -12.10 -12.53
CA ILE A 184 16.27 -11.66 -13.31
C ILE A 184 16.78 -12.78 -14.22
N LEU A 185 16.79 -14.02 -13.73
CA LEU A 185 17.21 -15.18 -14.52
C LEU A 185 16.26 -15.43 -15.71
N PHE A 186 14.95 -15.41 -15.49
CA PHE A 186 13.96 -15.65 -16.54
C PHE A 186 13.95 -14.53 -17.59
N ASP A 187 14.05 -13.28 -17.17
CA ASP A 187 14.14 -12.15 -18.09
C ASP A 187 15.40 -12.27 -18.97
N TRP A 188 16.54 -12.62 -18.37
CA TRP A 188 17.79 -12.85 -19.12
C TRP A 188 17.65 -13.98 -20.14
N LEU A 189 17.06 -15.11 -19.74
CA LEU A 189 16.86 -16.24 -20.64
C LEU A 189 15.91 -15.90 -21.79
N ALA A 190 14.83 -15.18 -21.51
CA ALA A 190 13.89 -14.71 -22.51
C ALA A 190 14.59 -13.80 -23.53
N PHE A 191 15.34 -12.80 -23.08
CA PHE A 191 16.10 -11.91 -23.98
C PHE A 191 17.15 -12.65 -24.79
N LYS A 192 17.89 -13.56 -24.17
CA LYS A 192 18.92 -14.34 -24.87
C LYS A 192 18.30 -15.22 -25.96
N SER A 193 17.21 -15.92 -25.65
CA SER A 193 16.52 -16.79 -26.61
C SER A 193 15.99 -15.99 -27.79
N ASP A 194 15.39 -14.85 -27.51
CA ASP A 194 14.80 -13.96 -28.49
C ASP A 194 15.85 -13.33 -29.42
N ILE A 195 16.93 -12.77 -28.85
CA ILE A 195 18.06 -12.24 -29.64
C ILE A 195 18.68 -13.34 -30.50
N SER A 196 18.88 -14.55 -29.94
CA SER A 196 19.44 -15.69 -30.67
C SER A 196 18.57 -16.11 -31.86
N PHE A 197 17.25 -16.18 -31.68
CA PHE A 197 16.30 -16.51 -32.75
C PHE A 197 16.39 -15.51 -33.90
N TRP A 198 16.38 -14.21 -33.59
CA TRP A 198 16.49 -13.19 -34.60
C TRP A 198 17.87 -13.21 -35.26
N GLN A 199 18.97 -13.40 -34.52
CA GLN A 199 20.32 -13.48 -35.10
C GLN A 199 20.48 -14.63 -36.11
N GLN A 200 19.91 -15.80 -35.83
CA GLN A 200 20.12 -17.01 -36.64
C GLN A 200 19.19 -17.11 -37.87
N ASN A 201 18.00 -16.49 -37.84
CA ASN A 201 17.05 -16.60 -38.95
C ASN A 201 17.17 -15.45 -39.95
N GLU A 202 17.43 -15.78 -41.23
CA GLU A 202 17.45 -14.82 -42.34
C GLU A 202 16.10 -14.69 -43.06
N SER A 203 15.29 -15.76 -43.08
CA SER A 203 13.94 -15.72 -43.65
C SER A 203 12.90 -15.39 -42.58
N LEU A 204 12.38 -14.16 -42.60
CA LEU A 204 11.32 -13.71 -41.68
C LEU A 204 9.90 -14.05 -42.19
N VAL A 205 9.79 -15.00 -43.12
CA VAL A 205 8.52 -15.37 -43.77
C VAL A 205 7.56 -15.92 -42.71
N GLY A 206 6.39 -15.29 -42.56
CA GLY A 206 5.39 -15.62 -41.54
C GLY A 206 5.33 -14.67 -40.33
N ILE A 207 6.24 -13.69 -40.22
CA ILE A 207 6.18 -12.68 -39.16
C ILE A 207 5.53 -11.40 -39.69
N SER A 208 4.47 -10.94 -39.02
CA SER A 208 3.70 -9.74 -39.39
C SER A 208 4.33 -8.45 -38.85
N ILE A 209 4.58 -7.47 -39.73
CA ILE A 209 5.11 -6.15 -39.34
C ILE A 209 4.09 -5.37 -38.51
N TRP A 210 2.79 -5.48 -38.83
CA TRP A 210 1.74 -4.75 -38.11
C TRP A 210 1.54 -5.29 -36.70
N SER A 211 1.68 -6.61 -36.48
CA SER A 211 1.71 -7.19 -35.14
C SER A 211 2.95 -6.71 -34.36
N MET A 212 4.12 -6.65 -34.99
CA MET A 212 5.33 -6.11 -34.33
C MET A 212 5.17 -4.64 -33.89
N VAL A 213 4.56 -3.80 -34.74
CA VAL A 213 4.28 -2.39 -34.40
C VAL A 213 3.23 -2.30 -33.29
N SER A 214 2.16 -3.09 -33.35
CA SER A 214 1.12 -3.15 -32.31
C SER A 214 1.69 -3.58 -30.96
N SER A 215 2.56 -4.60 -30.95
CA SER A 215 3.30 -5.07 -29.76
C SER A 215 4.20 -3.97 -29.19
N LEU A 216 4.94 -3.25 -30.03
CA LEU A 216 5.81 -2.16 -29.58
C LEU A 216 5.03 -1.02 -28.92
N VAL A 217 3.90 -0.62 -29.51
CA VAL A 217 3.01 0.41 -28.94
C VAL A 217 2.43 -0.07 -27.61
N SER A 218 1.95 -1.31 -27.56
CA SER A 218 1.39 -1.93 -26.36
C SER A 218 2.42 -2.00 -25.22
N GLN A 219 3.64 -2.45 -25.51
CA GLN A 219 4.71 -2.54 -24.52
C GLN A 219 5.15 -1.15 -24.03
N THR A 220 5.15 -0.14 -24.92
CA THR A 220 5.46 1.25 -24.55
C THR A 220 4.40 1.83 -23.61
N ILE A 221 3.11 1.59 -23.87
CA ILE A 221 2.00 2.01 -23.00
C ILE A 221 2.15 1.36 -21.61
N VAL A 222 2.37 0.05 -21.56
CA VAL A 222 2.55 -0.68 -20.28
C VAL A 222 3.78 -0.17 -19.52
N PHE A 223 4.88 0.09 -20.21
CA PHE A 223 6.08 0.63 -19.58
C PHE A 223 5.86 2.02 -18.95
N LEU A 224 5.18 2.92 -19.67
CA LEU A 224 4.78 4.23 -19.13
C LEU A 224 3.89 4.08 -17.89
N TYR A 225 2.96 3.12 -17.92
CA TYR A 225 2.10 2.81 -16.77
C TYR A 225 2.91 2.29 -15.57
N LEU A 226 3.88 1.41 -15.79
CA LEU A 226 4.73 0.88 -14.72
C LEU A 226 5.58 1.98 -14.05
N ILE A 227 6.04 2.97 -14.83
CA ILE A 227 6.75 4.14 -14.31
C ILE A 227 5.81 5.00 -13.46
N GLU A 228 4.59 5.27 -13.94
CA GLU A 228 3.61 6.08 -13.21
C GLU A 228 3.18 5.42 -11.88
N GLN A 229 3.04 4.09 -11.86
CA GLN A 229 2.71 3.33 -10.65
C GLN A 229 3.89 3.16 -9.68
N HIS A 230 5.06 3.75 -9.96
CA HIS A 230 6.28 3.60 -9.15
C HIS A 230 6.61 2.12 -8.83
N THR A 231 6.45 1.24 -9.83
CA THR A 231 6.69 -0.20 -9.68
C THR A 231 8.16 -0.48 -9.38
N THR A 232 8.44 -1.62 -8.73
CA THR A 232 9.81 -2.05 -8.42
C THR A 232 10.72 -2.03 -9.65
N LEU A 233 11.95 -1.51 -9.47
CA LEU A 233 12.98 -1.43 -10.51
C LEU A 233 13.24 -2.78 -11.19
N LEU A 234 13.10 -3.88 -10.43
CA LEU A 234 13.21 -5.26 -10.91
C LEU A 234 12.27 -5.59 -12.08
N ILE A 235 11.10 -4.96 -12.18
CA ILE A 235 10.13 -5.17 -13.27
C ILE A 235 10.28 -4.09 -14.36
N VAL A 236 10.57 -2.85 -13.95
CA VAL A 236 10.67 -1.70 -14.87
C VAL A 236 11.88 -1.84 -15.81
N VAL A 237 13.04 -2.26 -15.28
CA VAL A 237 14.28 -2.36 -16.09
C VAL A 237 14.17 -3.41 -17.20
N PRO A 238 13.74 -4.66 -16.94
CA PRO A 238 13.51 -5.64 -18.00
C PRO A 238 12.48 -5.18 -19.04
N SER A 239 11.40 -4.50 -18.61
CA SER A 239 10.41 -3.93 -19.52
C SER A 239 11.02 -2.88 -20.47
N GLY A 240 11.87 -1.99 -19.95
CA GLY A 240 12.61 -1.02 -20.76
C GLY A 240 13.58 -1.67 -21.75
N ILE A 241 14.34 -2.68 -21.32
CA ILE A 241 15.24 -3.45 -22.19
C ILE A 241 14.45 -4.15 -23.31
N SER A 242 13.26 -4.68 -22.98
CA SER A 242 12.38 -5.33 -23.96
C SER A 242 11.98 -4.37 -25.10
N ILE A 243 11.65 -3.12 -24.78
CA ILE A 243 11.32 -2.09 -25.78
C ILE A 243 12.50 -1.86 -26.72
N VAL A 244 13.72 -1.73 -26.19
CA VAL A 244 14.93 -1.54 -26.99
C VAL A 244 15.16 -2.72 -27.94
N ILE A 245 14.98 -3.95 -27.45
CA ILE A 245 15.08 -5.16 -28.27
C ILE A 245 13.98 -5.18 -29.33
N GLN A 246 12.73 -4.84 -29.01
CA GLN A 246 11.64 -4.75 -30.00
C GLN A 246 11.90 -3.70 -31.08
N LEU A 247 12.44 -2.53 -30.72
CA LEU A 247 12.85 -1.50 -31.66
C LEU A 247 13.95 -2.00 -32.61
N TRP A 248 14.94 -2.70 -32.07
CA TRP A 248 16.00 -3.33 -32.86
C TRP A 248 15.43 -4.36 -33.85
N LYS A 249 14.51 -5.23 -33.41
CA LYS A 249 13.83 -6.19 -34.30
C LYS A 249 13.07 -5.50 -35.41
N LEU A 250 12.30 -4.45 -35.09
CA LEU A 250 11.53 -3.71 -36.08
C LEU A 250 12.44 -3.04 -37.11
N GLY A 251 13.56 -2.45 -36.67
CA GLY A 251 14.57 -1.86 -37.55
C GLY A 251 15.37 -2.87 -38.37
N ARG A 252 15.37 -4.15 -37.98
CA ARG A 252 15.94 -5.24 -38.78
C ARG A 252 14.93 -5.82 -39.78
N ALA A 253 13.68 -6.00 -39.36
CA ALA A 253 12.58 -6.51 -40.19
C ALA A 253 12.15 -5.52 -41.28
N THR A 254 12.36 -4.22 -41.04
CA THR A 254 12.05 -3.14 -41.96
C THR A 254 13.32 -2.36 -42.26
N ARG A 255 13.58 -1.99 -43.51
CA ARG A 255 14.57 -0.94 -43.82
C ARG A 255 13.78 0.36 -43.96
N PRO A 256 13.57 1.15 -42.87
CA PRO A 256 12.72 2.32 -42.93
C PRO A 256 13.29 3.33 -43.93
N LYS A 257 12.53 3.62 -44.99
CA LYS A 257 12.82 4.75 -45.88
C LYS A 257 12.04 5.94 -45.33
N VAL A 258 12.74 6.83 -44.64
CA VAL A 258 12.14 8.08 -44.15
C VAL A 258 12.19 9.10 -45.30
N SER A 259 11.07 9.29 -45.99
CA SER A 259 10.93 10.39 -46.95
C SER A 259 10.34 11.60 -46.23
N LEU A 260 11.17 12.63 -46.02
CA LEU A 260 10.74 13.88 -45.40
C LEU A 260 10.13 14.79 -46.47
N SER A 261 8.82 15.05 -46.41
CA SER A 261 8.13 16.01 -47.27
C SER A 261 7.66 17.21 -46.44
N TRP A 262 7.95 18.43 -46.92
CA TRP A 262 7.69 19.71 -46.24
C TRP A 262 6.19 19.96 -45.96
N THR A 263 5.27 19.29 -46.65
CA THR A 263 3.82 19.57 -46.57
C THR A 263 2.98 18.51 -45.85
N THR A 264 3.56 17.36 -45.46
CA THR A 264 2.81 16.27 -44.80
C THR A 264 3.60 15.73 -43.62
N LEU A 265 2.91 15.52 -42.49
CA LEU A 265 3.44 14.80 -41.32
C LEU A 265 4.24 13.57 -41.75
N VAL A 266 5.41 13.37 -41.13
CA VAL A 266 6.42 12.33 -41.43
C VAL A 266 5.76 11.02 -41.88
N LYS A 267 5.87 10.69 -43.17
CA LYS A 267 5.36 9.43 -43.72
C LYS A 267 6.45 8.37 -43.57
N ILE A 268 6.33 7.54 -42.55
CA ILE A 268 7.25 6.42 -42.32
C ILE A 268 6.76 5.24 -43.16
N GLU A 269 7.40 4.99 -44.30
CA GLU A 269 7.10 3.80 -45.12
C GLU A 269 7.98 2.63 -44.68
N PHE A 270 7.37 1.70 -43.96
CA PHE A 270 7.97 0.43 -43.58
C PHE A 270 7.93 -0.53 -44.78
N THR A 271 9.02 -0.58 -45.55
CA THR A 271 9.16 -1.54 -46.67
C THR A 271 9.94 -2.76 -46.20
N ARG A 272 9.37 -3.95 -46.40
CA ARG A 272 9.99 -5.25 -46.08
C ARG A 272 11.14 -5.56 -47.05
N THR A 273 12.17 -6.24 -46.57
CA THR A 273 13.33 -6.68 -47.37
C THR A 273 13.03 -7.84 -48.32
N ASP A 274 11.96 -8.60 -48.06
CA ASP A 274 11.66 -9.87 -48.71
C ASP A 274 10.20 -9.89 -49.17
N MET A 275 10.04 -10.10 -50.47
CA MET A 275 8.86 -9.82 -51.28
C MET A 275 7.71 -10.79 -51.01
N SER A 276 6.64 -10.32 -50.33
CA SER A 276 5.25 -10.70 -50.67
C SER A 276 4.29 -9.62 -50.15
N SER A 277 3.67 -8.86 -51.05
CA SER A 277 2.65 -7.86 -50.70
C SER A 277 1.37 -8.50 -50.15
N ALA A 278 1.07 -9.73 -50.58
CA ALA A 278 -0.17 -10.44 -50.23
C ALA A 278 -0.30 -10.77 -48.74
N SER A 279 0.80 -11.13 -48.05
CA SER A 279 0.74 -11.48 -46.62
C SER A 279 0.46 -10.25 -45.74
N ASN A 280 1.01 -9.10 -46.12
CA ASN A 280 0.81 -7.83 -45.39
C ASN A 280 -0.62 -7.30 -45.51
N ASP A 281 -1.25 -7.50 -46.67
CA ASP A 281 -2.63 -7.04 -46.88
C ASP A 281 -3.62 -7.86 -46.06
N ILE A 282 -3.41 -9.18 -45.96
CA ILE A 282 -4.20 -10.07 -45.10
C ILE A 282 -4.03 -9.66 -43.62
N ASP A 283 -2.80 -9.46 -43.18
CA ASP A 283 -2.50 -9.05 -41.81
C ASP A 283 -3.10 -7.68 -41.46
N LYS A 284 -3.03 -6.73 -42.39
CA LYS A 284 -3.60 -5.38 -42.21
C LYS A 284 -5.12 -5.44 -42.08
N VAL A 285 -5.76 -6.31 -42.86
CA VAL A 285 -7.20 -6.55 -42.78
C VAL A 285 -7.57 -7.21 -41.44
N ALA A 286 -6.83 -8.23 -41.00
CA ALA A 286 -7.03 -8.88 -39.70
C ALA A 286 -6.91 -7.88 -38.53
N MET A 287 -5.88 -7.04 -38.53
CA MET A 287 -5.69 -5.99 -37.53
C MET A 287 -6.81 -4.94 -37.53
N THR A 288 -7.36 -4.62 -38.71
CA THR A 288 -8.48 -3.68 -38.83
C THR A 288 -9.77 -4.27 -38.24
N TYR A 289 -10.06 -5.54 -38.54
CA TYR A 289 -11.23 -6.24 -37.97
C TYR A 289 -11.12 -6.40 -36.46
N MET A 290 -9.92 -6.75 -35.96
CA MET A 290 -9.66 -6.83 -34.53
C MET A 290 -9.86 -5.46 -33.85
N GLY A 291 -9.40 -4.38 -34.49
CA GLY A 291 -9.63 -3.00 -34.04
C GLY A 291 -11.11 -2.62 -33.93
N TYR A 292 -11.98 -3.08 -34.84
CA TYR A 292 -13.42 -2.82 -34.75
C TYR A 292 -14.09 -3.43 -33.52
N THR A 293 -13.59 -4.56 -33.02
CA THR A 293 -14.09 -5.18 -31.79
C THR A 293 -13.52 -4.50 -30.55
N LEU A 294 -12.23 -4.17 -30.55
CA LEU A 294 -11.53 -3.63 -29.39
C LEU A 294 -11.78 -2.14 -29.15
N TYR A 295 -11.97 -1.34 -30.19
CA TYR A 295 -12.23 0.09 -30.06
C TYR A 295 -13.51 0.42 -29.25
N PRO A 296 -14.69 -0.18 -29.51
CA PRO A 296 -15.87 0.06 -28.70
C PRO A 296 -15.72 -0.44 -27.27
N MET A 297 -14.97 -1.53 -27.05
CA MET A 297 -14.66 -2.04 -25.71
C MET A 297 -13.75 -1.08 -24.92
N LEU A 298 -12.73 -0.51 -25.57
CA LEU A 298 -11.86 0.55 -25.00
C LEU A 298 -12.69 1.80 -24.65
N VAL A 299 -13.56 2.26 -25.55
CA VAL A 299 -14.42 3.43 -25.31
C VAL A 299 -15.39 3.16 -24.16
N GLY A 300 -15.99 1.98 -24.11
CA GLY A 300 -16.85 1.57 -23.00
C GLY A 300 -16.09 1.55 -21.66
N TYR A 301 -14.90 0.95 -21.62
CA TYR A 301 -14.07 0.89 -20.43
C TYR A 301 -13.55 2.27 -20.00
N SER A 302 -13.14 3.14 -20.94
CA SER A 302 -12.64 4.47 -20.62
C SER A 302 -13.72 5.37 -20.04
N VAL A 303 -14.96 5.31 -20.57
CA VAL A 303 -16.13 6.01 -20.03
C VAL A 303 -16.52 5.44 -18.66
N TYR A 304 -16.57 4.11 -18.51
CA TYR A 304 -16.83 3.48 -17.21
C TYR A 304 -15.80 3.88 -16.16
N SER A 305 -14.52 3.83 -16.51
CA SER A 305 -13.39 4.22 -15.66
C SER A 305 -13.49 5.68 -15.23
N LEU A 306 -13.86 6.59 -16.14
CA LEU A 306 -14.03 8.01 -15.84
C LEU A 306 -15.16 8.28 -14.83
N LEU A 307 -16.22 7.47 -14.86
CA LEU A 307 -17.41 7.66 -14.03
C LEU A 307 -17.31 6.97 -12.64
N HIS A 308 -16.53 5.89 -12.51
CA HIS A 308 -16.57 5.00 -11.32
C HIS A 308 -15.23 4.87 -10.59
N LYS A 309 -14.12 5.41 -11.12
CA LYS A 309 -12.81 5.35 -10.46
C LYS A 309 -12.28 6.75 -10.20
N ASP A 310 -11.65 6.92 -9.04
CA ASP A 310 -10.95 8.16 -8.70
C ASP A 310 -9.63 8.22 -9.47
N HIS A 311 -9.42 9.31 -10.21
CA HIS A 311 -8.20 9.56 -10.99
C HIS A 311 -7.47 10.77 -10.44
N THR A 312 -6.16 10.65 -10.26
CA THR A 312 -5.30 11.76 -9.81
C THR A 312 -5.09 12.80 -10.90
N SER A 313 -5.12 12.41 -12.18
CA SER A 313 -4.97 13.31 -13.33
C SER A 313 -5.60 12.75 -14.62
N PHE A 314 -5.83 13.62 -15.61
CA PHE A 314 -6.26 13.21 -16.96
C PHE A 314 -5.23 12.32 -17.65
N TYR A 315 -3.93 12.52 -17.39
CA TYR A 315 -2.86 11.68 -17.91
C TYR A 315 -2.97 10.25 -17.37
N SER A 316 -3.14 10.10 -16.06
CA SER A 316 -3.31 8.81 -15.38
C SER A 316 -4.57 8.07 -15.85
N TRP A 317 -5.66 8.81 -16.10
CA TRP A 317 -6.89 8.24 -16.65
C TRP A 317 -6.70 7.69 -18.06
N ILE A 318 -6.07 8.45 -18.95
CA ILE A 318 -5.79 8.02 -20.32
C ILE A 318 -4.85 6.81 -20.30
N LEU A 319 -3.77 6.88 -19.53
CA LEU A 319 -2.78 5.81 -19.47
C LEU A 319 -3.34 4.53 -18.85
N GLY A 320 -4.15 4.65 -17.78
CA GLY A 320 -4.86 3.52 -17.19
C GLY A 320 -5.90 2.90 -18.11
N SER A 321 -6.59 3.72 -18.91
CA SER A 321 -7.56 3.24 -19.91
C SER A 321 -6.87 2.53 -21.08
N LEU A 322 -5.76 3.09 -21.58
CA LEU A 322 -4.94 2.48 -22.63
C LEU A 322 -4.33 1.16 -22.17
N THR A 323 -3.79 1.12 -20.96
CA THR A 323 -3.20 -0.09 -20.38
C THR A 323 -4.24 -1.20 -20.21
N GLY A 324 -5.45 -0.86 -19.74
CA GLY A 324 -6.56 -1.83 -19.66
C GLY A 324 -6.92 -2.45 -21.02
N SER A 325 -6.90 -1.65 -22.07
CA SER A 325 -7.17 -2.14 -23.43
C SER A 325 -6.01 -2.91 -24.04
N VAL A 326 -4.77 -2.57 -23.72
CA VAL A 326 -3.60 -3.38 -24.10
C VAL A 326 -3.67 -4.76 -23.43
N TYR A 327 -4.08 -4.84 -22.16
CA TYR A 327 -4.28 -6.13 -21.51
C TYR A 327 -5.41 -6.93 -22.18
N ALA A 328 -6.53 -6.30 -22.51
CA ALA A 328 -7.60 -6.96 -23.24
C ALA A 328 -7.10 -7.49 -24.60
N PHE A 329 -6.39 -6.64 -25.36
CA PHE A 329 -5.80 -6.97 -26.66
C PHE A 329 -4.80 -8.13 -26.60
N GLY A 330 -3.89 -8.11 -25.62
CA GLY A 330 -2.88 -9.14 -25.45
C GLY A 330 -3.47 -10.53 -25.20
N THR A 331 -4.64 -10.62 -24.55
CA THR A 331 -5.38 -11.89 -24.40
C THR A 331 -5.86 -12.44 -25.73
N PHE A 332 -6.26 -11.59 -26.68
CA PHE A 332 -6.76 -12.01 -27.99
C PHE A 332 -5.64 -12.35 -28.99
N GLU A 333 -4.41 -11.89 -28.77
CA GLU A 333 -3.25 -12.21 -29.61
C GLU A 333 -2.56 -13.54 -29.18
N LEU A 334 -2.93 -14.08 -28.01
CA LEU A 334 -2.37 -15.32 -27.45
C LEU A 334 -3.29 -16.55 -27.60
N GLU A 335 -4.55 -16.37 -28.02
CA GLU A 335 -5.47 -17.44 -28.48
C GLU A 335 -5.42 -17.59 -30.00
#